data_AF-A0A7C3SE64-F1
#
_entry.id   AF-A0A7C3SE64-F1
#
_cell.length_a   1.000
_cell.length_b   1.000
_cell.length_c   1.000
_cell.angle_alpha   90.00
_cell.angle_beta   90.00
_cell.angle_gamma   90.00
#
_symmetry.space_group_name_H-M   'P 1'
#
loop_
_entity.id
_entity.type
_entity.pdbx_description
1 polymer ?
#
loop_
_entity_poly.entity_id
_entity_poly.type
_entity_poly.pdbx_seq_one_letter_code
_entity_poly.pdbx_strand_id
1 'polypeptide(L)'
;MNETNPSTKKEVPFIEILKRAGQIVWQNKFLVWFGFLMALGSPGSFNVSNNKEWNRENEVIRNFIETHWQLFLIVIFVLLTLSIFLFLLSLLGKAGLVRSVSLVLQDKKTSFREGWKTGKKSLWNLFKLSLLFFFAIFIIVLVLSIPVIFLAVRGSWISAILVGLLAIAIFIPLVFILALTNIFAEFYIIL
;
A
#
# COMPACT_ATOMS: atom_id res chain seq x y z
N MET A 1 -36.68 32.79 -32.30
CA MET A 1 -36.56 31.32 -32.32
C MET A 1 -35.16 30.97 -31.86
N ASN A 2 -35.07 30.02 -30.92
CA ASN A 2 -33.91 29.73 -30.10
C ASN A 2 -32.68 29.27 -30.90
N GLU A 3 -31.55 29.94 -30.71
CA GLU A 3 -30.24 29.38 -31.04
C GLU A 3 -29.77 28.51 -29.88
N THR A 4 -29.50 27.26 -30.20
CA THR A 4 -29.02 26.21 -29.30
C THR A 4 -27.58 26.51 -28.88
N ASN A 5 -27.38 26.80 -27.59
CA ASN A 5 -26.07 26.94 -26.96
C ASN A 5 -25.29 25.61 -27.07
N PRO A 6 -24.16 25.55 -27.80
CA PRO A 6 -23.39 24.34 -27.93
C PRO A 6 -22.66 24.06 -26.61
N SER A 7 -22.89 22.86 -26.07
CA SER A 7 -22.28 22.38 -24.84
C SER A 7 -20.75 22.48 -24.91
N THR A 8 -20.18 23.46 -24.21
CA THR A 8 -18.74 23.56 -23.98
C THR A 8 -18.27 22.29 -23.27
N LYS A 9 -17.48 21.47 -23.96
CA LYS A 9 -16.76 20.33 -23.40
C LYS A 9 -15.92 20.85 -22.24
N LYS A 10 -16.33 20.57 -21.00
CA LYS A 10 -15.64 21.01 -19.79
C LYS A 10 -14.36 20.20 -19.67
N GLU A 11 -13.31 20.66 -20.35
CA GLU A 11 -11.98 20.06 -20.23
C GLU A 11 -11.55 20.21 -18.78
N VAL A 12 -11.28 19.07 -18.14
CA VAL A 12 -10.81 19.06 -16.75
C VAL A 12 -9.43 19.72 -16.77
N PRO A 13 -9.22 20.88 -16.10
CA PRO A 13 -7.96 21.60 -16.20
C PRO A 13 -6.92 20.93 -15.30
N PHE A 14 -6.34 19.83 -15.77
CA PHE A 14 -5.39 19.01 -15.02
C PHE A 14 -4.20 19.83 -14.50
N ILE A 15 -3.67 20.74 -15.33
CA ILE A 15 -2.55 21.62 -14.97
C ILE A 15 -2.94 22.55 -13.81
N GLU A 16 -4.17 23.07 -13.80
CA GLU A 16 -4.64 23.96 -12.74
C GLU A 16 -4.82 23.21 -11.42
N ILE A 17 -5.36 21.98 -11.48
CA ILE A 17 -5.50 21.11 -10.32
C ILE A 17 -4.13 20.79 -9.72
N LEU A 18 -3.14 20.45 -10.57
CA LEU A 18 -1.76 20.18 -10.15
C LEU A 18 -1.11 21.42 -9.53
N LYS A 19 -1.24 22.59 -10.16
CA LYS A 19 -0.72 23.86 -9.65
C LYS A 19 -1.33 24.20 -8.30
N ARG A 20 -2.65 24.02 -8.15
CA ARG A 20 -3.38 24.26 -6.91
C ARG A 20 -2.98 23.27 -5.81
N ALA A 21 -2.84 21.98 -6.14
CA ALA A 21 -2.38 20.96 -5.21
C ALA A 21 -0.95 21.27 -4.70
N GLY A 22 -0.03 21.60 -5.62
CA GLY A 22 1.33 22.00 -5.26
C GLY A 22 1.37 23.24 -4.36
N GLN A 23 0.55 24.25 -4.69
CA GLN A 23 0.42 25.46 -3.86
C GLN A 23 -0.10 25.13 -2.45
N ILE A 24 -1.10 24.24 -2.31
CA ILE A 24 -1.64 23.82 -1.01
C ILE A 24 -0.55 23.15 -0.16
N VAL A 25 0.25 22.25 -0.75
CA VAL A 25 1.35 21.56 -0.04
C VAL A 25 2.42 22.55 0.39
N TRP A 26 2.78 23.52 -0.48
CA TRP A 26 3.83 24.50 -0.18
C TRP A 26 3.38 25.52 0.89
N GLN A 27 2.11 25.91 0.87
CA GLN A 27 1.53 26.78 1.90
C GLN A 27 1.44 26.07 3.26
N ASN A 28 1.22 24.75 3.26
CA ASN A 28 1.02 23.95 4.48
C ASN A 28 2.17 22.95 4.68
N LYS A 29 3.33 23.42 5.13
CA LYS A 29 4.57 22.62 5.31
C LYS A 29 4.38 21.33 6.12
N PHE A 30 3.38 21.27 7.01
CA PHE A 30 3.07 20.07 7.79
C PHE A 30 2.51 18.91 6.93
N LEU A 31 1.93 19.19 5.75
CA LEU A 31 1.47 18.16 4.81
C LEU A 31 2.64 17.34 4.25
N VAL A 32 3.81 17.97 4.07
CA VAL A 32 5.03 17.29 3.65
C VAL A 32 5.46 16.25 4.69
N TRP A 33 5.36 16.57 5.98
CA TRP A 33 5.64 15.62 7.06
C TRP A 33 4.67 14.43 7.05
N PHE A 34 3.37 14.67 6.80
CA PHE A 34 2.42 13.56 6.66
C PHE A 34 2.69 12.70 5.42
N GLY A 35 3.13 13.30 4.31
CA GLY A 35 3.56 12.57 3.11
C GLY A 35 4.80 11.71 3.39
N PHE A 36 5.78 12.25 4.12
CA PHE A 36 6.95 11.49 4.55
C PHE A 36 6.58 10.33 5.46
N LEU A 37 5.73 10.55 6.47
CA LEU A 37 5.24 9.49 7.35
C LEU A 37 4.50 8.40 6.57
N MET A 38 3.68 8.78 5.59
CA MET A 38 3.01 7.84 4.69
C MET A 38 4.03 6.99 3.91
N ALA A 39 5.11 7.59 3.41
CA ALA A 39 6.13 6.89 2.64
C ALA A 39 6.92 5.86 3.47
N LEU A 40 7.14 6.11 4.77
CA LEU A 40 7.92 5.22 5.65
C LEU A 40 7.29 3.84 5.87
N GLY A 41 5.97 3.73 5.78
CA GLY A 41 5.27 2.45 5.90
C GLY A 41 5.03 1.75 4.57
N SER A 42 5.52 2.31 3.45
CA SER A 42 5.45 1.64 2.16
C SER A 42 6.50 0.53 2.13
N PRO A 43 6.12 -0.73 1.85
CA PRO A 43 7.11 -1.79 1.66
C PRO A 43 7.96 -1.42 0.44
N GLY A 44 9.24 -1.09 0.68
CA GLY A 44 10.20 -0.81 -0.37
C GLY A 44 10.42 -2.04 -1.24
N SER A 45 10.50 -1.84 -2.55
CA SER A 45 10.88 -2.90 -3.49
C SER A 45 12.39 -3.18 -3.33
N PHE A 46 12.74 -4.16 -2.49
CA PHE A 46 14.11 -4.64 -2.38
C PHE A 46 14.44 -5.50 -3.59
N ASN A 47 15.17 -4.92 -4.53
CA ASN A 47 15.67 -5.66 -5.69
C ASN A 47 16.91 -6.43 -5.26
N VAL A 48 16.75 -7.72 -4.95
CA VAL A 48 17.87 -8.61 -4.64
C VAL A 48 18.55 -9.00 -5.95
N SER A 49 19.63 -8.29 -6.27
CA SER A 49 20.45 -8.57 -7.45
C SER A 49 21.18 -9.91 -7.25
N ASN A 50 20.85 -10.87 -8.12
CA ASN A 50 21.36 -12.23 -8.02
C ASN A 50 22.75 -12.35 -8.69
N ASN A 51 23.79 -11.83 -8.02
CA ASN A 51 25.17 -11.99 -8.47
C ASN A 51 25.74 -13.35 -8.04
N LYS A 52 26.52 -13.99 -8.93
CA LYS A 52 27.10 -15.33 -8.74
C LYS A 52 28.13 -15.43 -7.59
N GLU A 53 28.45 -14.31 -6.94
CA GLU A 53 29.38 -14.20 -5.81
C GLU A 53 28.72 -14.60 -4.46
N TRP A 54 27.39 -14.73 -4.44
CA TRP A 54 26.59 -15.04 -3.25
C TRP A 54 26.82 -16.44 -2.66
N ASN A 55 27.42 -17.36 -3.40
CA ASN A 55 27.66 -18.73 -2.93
C ASN A 55 28.73 -18.81 -1.81
N ARG A 56 29.69 -17.88 -1.76
CA ARG A 56 30.69 -17.82 -0.68
C ARG A 56 30.18 -17.11 0.57
N GLU A 57 29.35 -16.08 0.41
CA GLU A 57 28.73 -15.36 1.54
C GLU A 57 27.64 -16.19 2.23
N ASN A 58 26.94 -17.04 1.48
CA ASN A 58 25.90 -17.92 2.02
C ASN A 58 26.41 -18.92 3.07
N GLU A 59 27.65 -19.42 2.97
CA GLU A 59 28.20 -20.32 3.99
C GLU A 59 28.51 -19.60 5.30
N VAL A 60 29.02 -18.37 5.24
CA VAL A 60 29.30 -17.55 6.43
C VAL A 60 27.99 -17.11 7.10
N ILE A 61 26.99 -16.70 6.32
CA ILE A 61 25.66 -16.32 6.83
C ILE A 61 24.94 -17.54 7.43
N ARG A 62 24.98 -18.71 6.78
CA ARG A 62 24.39 -19.94 7.32
C ARG A 62 25.04 -20.36 8.63
N ASN A 63 26.37 -20.41 8.68
CA ASN A 63 27.10 -20.75 9.89
C ASN A 63 26.81 -19.75 11.02
N PHE A 64 26.65 -18.45 10.71
CA PHE A 64 26.30 -17.43 11.70
C PHE A 64 24.86 -17.57 12.22
N ILE A 65 23.89 -17.87 11.35
CA ILE A 65 22.49 -18.13 11.71
C ILE A 65 22.36 -19.39 12.56
N GLU A 66 23.05 -20.47 12.19
CA GLU A 66 23.05 -21.73 12.93
C GLU A 66 23.71 -21.57 14.30
N THR A 67 24.81 -20.81 14.39
CA THR A 67 25.52 -20.56 15.65
C THR A 67 24.76 -19.60 16.56
N HIS A 68 24.04 -18.60 16.01
CA HIS A 68 23.40 -17.53 16.77
C HIS A 68 21.90 -17.40 16.49
N TRP A 69 21.18 -18.52 16.46
CA TRP A 69 19.76 -18.53 16.13
C TRP A 69 18.93 -17.61 17.06
N GLN A 70 19.32 -17.47 18.34
CA GLN A 70 18.66 -16.57 19.29
C GLN A 70 18.82 -15.09 18.90
N LEU A 71 20.01 -14.67 18.46
CA LEU A 71 20.24 -13.29 18.02
C LEU A 71 19.46 -13.01 16.73
N PHE A 72 19.41 -13.98 15.82
CA PHE A 72 18.62 -13.88 14.60
C PHE A 72 17.13 -13.68 14.90
N LEU A 73 16.56 -14.43 15.86
CA LEU A 73 15.20 -14.23 16.33
C LEU A 73 14.98 -12.86 16.98
N ILE A 74 15.92 -12.36 17.77
CA ILE A 74 15.80 -11.03 18.38
C ILE A 74 15.79 -9.96 17.28
N VAL A 75 16.69 -10.07 16.30
CA VAL A 75 16.76 -9.13 15.17
C VAL A 75 15.46 -9.17 14.36
N ILE A 76 14.95 -10.35 13.99
CA ILE A 76 13.70 -10.45 13.22
C ILE A 76 12.53 -9.85 14.01
N PHE A 77 12.47 -10.08 15.33
CA PHE A 77 11.43 -9.56 16.19
C PHE A 77 11.47 -8.03 16.31
N VAL A 78 12.68 -7.46 16.47
CA VAL A 78 12.89 -6.00 16.49
C VAL A 78 12.49 -5.39 15.15
N LEU A 79 12.90 -5.99 14.03
CA LEU A 79 12.62 -5.49 12.68
C LEU A 79 11.13 -5.57 12.34
N LEU A 80 10.45 -6.63 12.80
CA LEU A 80 9.01 -6.81 12.65
C LEU A 80 8.23 -5.79 13.51
N THR A 81 8.65 -5.59 14.76
CA THR A 81 8.07 -4.57 15.65
C THR A 81 8.22 -3.17 15.06
N LEU A 82 9.42 -2.84 14.54
CA LEU A 82 9.68 -1.57 13.88
C LEU A 82 8.84 -1.42 12.61
N SER A 83 8.71 -2.46 11.80
CA SER A 83 7.86 -2.45 10.59
C SER A 83 6.40 -2.17 10.92
N ILE A 84 5.86 -2.85 11.93
CA ILE A 84 4.49 -2.60 12.39
C ILE A 84 4.33 -1.16 12.88
N PHE A 85 5.29 -0.65 13.64
CA PHE A 85 5.27 0.72 14.14
C PHE A 85 5.31 1.77 13.01
N LEU A 86 6.19 1.58 12.02
CA LEU A 86 6.27 2.44 10.83
C LEU A 86 5.00 2.36 9.97
N PHE A 87 4.44 1.16 9.82
CA PHE A 87 3.17 0.96 9.13
C PHE A 87 2.01 1.71 9.80
N LEU A 88 1.92 1.66 11.14
CA LEU A 88 0.95 2.43 11.92
C LEU A 88 1.12 3.94 11.73
N LEU A 89 2.37 4.44 11.72
CA LEU A 89 2.66 5.85 11.43
C LEU A 89 2.26 6.25 10.00
N SER A 90 2.43 5.36 9.03
CA SER A 90 2.01 5.59 7.65
C SER A 90 0.50 5.73 7.50
N LEU A 91 -0.28 4.85 8.16
CA LEU A 91 -1.74 4.99 8.21
C LEU A 91 -2.17 6.31 8.84
N LEU A 92 -1.47 6.72 9.91
CA LEU A 92 -1.71 8.00 10.58
C LEU A 92 -1.45 9.19 9.67
N GLY A 93 -0.33 9.16 8.94
CA GLY A 93 0.05 10.17 7.96
C GLY A 93 -0.96 10.26 6.82
N LYS A 94 -1.38 9.11 6.28
CA LYS A 94 -2.38 9.01 5.22
C LYS A 94 -3.72 9.64 5.63
N ALA A 95 -4.26 9.28 6.80
CA ALA A 95 -5.52 9.86 7.27
C ALA A 95 -5.40 11.35 7.63
N GLY A 96 -4.29 11.76 8.27
CA GLY A 96 -4.01 13.16 8.57
C GLY A 96 -3.92 14.01 7.30
N LEU A 97 -3.28 13.50 6.25
CA LEU A 97 -3.12 14.17 4.96
C LEU A 97 -4.45 14.30 4.23
N VAL A 98 -5.19 13.20 4.05
CA VAL A 98 -6.50 13.21 3.36
C VAL A 98 -7.46 14.17 4.05
N ARG A 99 -7.55 14.12 5.39
CA ARG A 99 -8.42 15.04 6.14
C ARG A 99 -7.97 16.48 6.03
N SER A 100 -6.69 16.77 6.21
CA SER A 100 -6.18 18.15 6.18
C SER A 100 -6.37 18.78 4.80
N VAL A 101 -6.15 18.03 3.72
CA VAL A 101 -6.44 18.49 2.36
C VAL A 101 -7.93 18.77 2.18
N SER A 102 -8.81 17.89 2.65
CA SER A 102 -10.27 18.11 2.55
C SER A 102 -10.73 19.37 3.29
N LEU A 103 -10.11 19.69 4.43
CA LEU A 103 -10.45 20.88 5.23
C LEU A 103 -9.89 22.17 4.61
N VAL A 104 -8.68 22.13 4.06
CA VAL A 104 -8.10 23.28 3.30
C VAL A 104 -8.96 23.59 2.08
N LEU A 105 -9.50 22.58 1.40
CA LEU A 105 -10.44 22.77 0.29
C LEU A 105 -11.79 23.39 0.72
N GLN A 106 -12.16 23.28 2.00
CA GLN A 106 -13.36 23.89 2.58
C GLN A 106 -13.08 25.27 3.20
N ASP A 107 -11.94 25.89 2.90
CA ASP A 107 -11.47 27.16 3.50
C ASP A 107 -11.39 27.13 5.04
N LYS A 108 -11.31 25.94 5.65
CA LYS A 108 -11.12 25.77 7.09
C LYS A 108 -9.64 25.81 7.43
N LYS A 109 -9.28 26.56 8.47
CA LYS A 109 -7.93 26.52 9.03
C LYS A 109 -7.68 25.12 9.59
N THR A 110 -6.51 24.56 9.28
CA THR A 110 -6.11 23.24 9.77
C THR A 110 -4.76 23.38 10.45
N SER A 111 -4.50 22.51 11.43
CA SER A 111 -3.21 22.44 12.11
C SER A 111 -2.72 21.00 12.18
N PHE A 112 -1.41 20.84 12.33
CA PHE A 112 -0.78 19.52 12.52
C PHE A 112 -1.44 18.72 13.65
N ARG A 113 -1.83 19.38 14.74
CA ARG A 113 -2.47 18.76 15.91
C ARG A 113 -3.84 18.17 15.57
N GLU A 114 -4.63 18.87 14.76
CA GLU A 114 -5.94 18.38 14.31
C GLU A 114 -5.81 17.22 13.33
N GLY A 115 -4.84 17.30 12.41
CA GLY A 115 -4.49 16.20 11.51
C GLY A 115 -4.08 14.95 12.28
N TRP A 116 -3.24 15.08 13.31
CA TRP A 116 -2.80 13.97 14.16
C TRP A 116 -3.93 13.36 15.00
N LYS A 117 -4.81 14.20 15.59
CA LYS A 117 -5.97 13.72 16.37
C LYS A 117 -6.94 12.93 15.50
N THR A 118 -7.19 13.41 14.28
CA THR A 118 -8.06 12.73 13.31
C THR A 118 -7.43 11.46 12.76
N GLY A 119 -6.12 11.50 12.51
CA GLY A 119 -5.30 10.34 12.17
C GLY A 119 -5.43 9.23 13.20
N LYS A 120 -5.23 9.54 14.49
CA LYS A 120 -5.39 8.57 15.59
C LYS A 120 -6.79 7.98 15.69
N LYS A 121 -7.82 8.82 15.54
CA LYS A 121 -9.22 8.35 15.59
C LYS A 121 -9.53 7.36 14.46
N SER A 122 -9.00 7.63 13.26
CA SER A 122 -9.28 6.81 12.07
C SER A 122 -8.32 5.63 11.92
N LEU A 123 -7.18 5.64 12.62
CA LEU A 123 -6.13 4.61 12.53
C LEU A 123 -6.70 3.21 12.71
N TRP A 124 -7.55 2.99 13.71
CA TRP A 124 -8.06 1.66 14.01
C TRP A 124 -9.00 1.14 12.92
N ASN A 125 -9.80 2.02 12.32
CA ASN A 125 -10.70 1.67 11.23
C ASN A 125 -9.91 1.40 9.95
N LEU A 126 -8.88 2.21 9.65
CA LEU A 126 -7.98 2.00 8.52
C LEU A 126 -7.13 0.74 8.69
N PHE A 127 -6.68 0.45 9.91
CA PHE A 127 -5.94 -0.77 10.23
C PHE A 127 -6.81 -2.01 9.99
N LYS A 128 -8.06 -2.02 10.50
CA LYS A 128 -9.02 -3.11 10.27
C LYS A 128 -9.34 -3.28 8.78
N LEU A 129 -9.53 -2.18 8.06
CA LEU A 129 -9.77 -2.21 6.62
C LEU A 129 -8.58 -2.85 5.90
N SER A 130 -7.37 -2.36 6.17
CA SER A 130 -6.14 -2.90 5.59
C SER A 130 -5.95 -4.38 5.93
N LEU A 131 -6.25 -4.79 7.16
CA LEU A 131 -6.17 -6.17 7.60
C LEU A 131 -7.20 -7.06 6.87
N LEU A 132 -8.42 -6.57 6.68
CA LEU A 132 -9.47 -7.27 5.94
C LEU A 132 -9.06 -7.49 4.47
N PHE A 133 -8.53 -6.47 3.80
CA PHE A 133 -8.01 -6.60 2.44
C PHE A 133 -6.81 -7.54 2.36
N PHE A 134 -5.91 -7.49 3.34
CA PHE A 134 -4.79 -8.42 3.43
C PHE A 134 -5.28 -9.87 3.50
N PHE A 135 -6.25 -10.17 4.37
CA PHE A 135 -6.84 -11.51 4.46
C PHE A 135 -7.60 -11.90 3.20
N ALA A 136 -8.33 -10.98 2.56
CA ALA A 136 -9.03 -11.26 1.31
C ALA A 136 -8.06 -11.67 0.20
N ILE A 137 -6.98 -10.89 -0.01
CA ILE A 137 -5.94 -11.21 -0.98
C ILE A 137 -5.25 -12.53 -0.62
N PHE A 138 -4.95 -12.74 0.66
CA PHE A 138 -4.32 -13.98 1.13
C PHE A 138 -5.17 -15.21 0.82
N ILE A 139 -6.48 -15.15 1.10
CA ILE A 139 -7.42 -16.24 0.79
C ILE A 139 -7.48 -16.49 -0.72
N ILE A 140 -7.55 -15.43 -1.53
CA ILE A 140 -7.57 -15.55 -2.99
C ILE A 140 -6.31 -16.24 -3.51
N VAL A 141 -5.13 -15.80 -3.07
CA VAL A 141 -3.85 -16.41 -3.46
C VAL A 141 -3.82 -17.88 -3.03
N LEU A 142 -4.25 -18.18 -1.82
CA LEU A 142 -4.27 -19.54 -1.30
C LEU A 142 -5.19 -20.45 -2.13
N VAL A 143 -6.42 -20.00 -2.39
CA VAL A 143 -7.41 -20.73 -3.20
C VAL A 143 -6.91 -20.96 -4.63
N LEU A 144 -6.34 -19.95 -5.27
CA LEU A 144 -5.81 -20.06 -6.63
C LEU A 144 -4.52 -20.89 -6.72
N SER A 145 -3.72 -20.91 -5.65
CA SER A 145 -2.45 -21.65 -5.63
C SER A 145 -2.64 -23.15 -5.38
N ILE A 146 -3.68 -23.57 -4.63
CA ILE A 146 -3.95 -24.99 -4.34
C ILE A 146 -3.91 -25.88 -5.59
N PRO A 147 -4.68 -25.61 -6.67
CA PRO A 147 -4.69 -26.48 -7.85
C PRO A 147 -3.35 -26.49 -8.59
N VAL A 148 -2.64 -25.35 -8.62
CA VAL A 148 -1.32 -25.23 -9.24
C VAL A 148 -0.30 -26.11 -8.50
N ILE A 149 -0.27 -26.01 -7.17
CA ILE A 149 0.63 -26.78 -6.31
C ILE A 149 0.29 -28.27 -6.41
N PHE A 150 -0.99 -28.62 -6.36
CA PHE A 150 -1.45 -30.01 -6.45
C PHE A 150 -1.00 -30.68 -7.75
N LEU A 151 -1.14 -30.00 -8.89
CA LEU A 151 -0.70 -30.51 -10.19
C LEU A 151 0.81 -30.61 -10.31
N ALA A 152 1.55 -29.65 -9.74
CA ALA A 152 3.00 -29.68 -9.72
C ALA A 152 3.55 -30.88 -8.93
N VAL A 153 2.99 -31.16 -7.74
CA VAL A 153 3.40 -32.30 -6.90
C VAL A 153 3.10 -33.65 -7.58
N ARG A 154 2.04 -33.72 -8.39
CA ARG A 154 1.70 -34.91 -9.20
C ARG A 154 2.62 -35.13 -10.41
N GLY A 155 3.60 -34.25 -10.64
CA GLY A 155 4.56 -34.34 -11.74
C GLY A 155 4.03 -33.87 -13.10
N SER A 156 2.80 -33.33 -13.16
CA SER A 156 2.20 -32.80 -14.39
C SER A 156 2.55 -31.33 -14.59
N TRP A 157 3.82 -31.07 -14.91
CA TRP A 157 4.36 -29.71 -15.06
C TRP A 157 3.62 -28.88 -16.11
N ILE A 158 3.28 -29.47 -17.25
CA ILE A 158 2.57 -28.77 -18.33
C ILE A 158 1.19 -28.31 -17.85
N SER A 159 0.44 -29.19 -17.19
CA SER A 159 -0.89 -28.86 -16.64
C SER A 159 -0.80 -27.81 -15.53
N ALA A 160 0.22 -27.91 -14.67
CA ALA A 160 0.46 -26.92 -13.60
C ALA A 160 0.75 -25.53 -14.19
N ILE A 161 1.53 -25.44 -15.26
CA ILE A 161 1.81 -24.16 -15.95
C ILE A 161 0.54 -23.58 -16.57
N LEU A 162 -0.27 -24.40 -17.26
CA LEU A 162 -1.51 -23.94 -17.88
C LEU A 162 -2.51 -23.42 -16.84
N VAL A 163 -2.70 -24.17 -15.75
CA VAL A 163 -3.58 -23.75 -14.65
C VAL A 163 -3.01 -22.54 -13.91
N GLY A 164 -1.68 -22.45 -13.76
CA GLY A 164 -1.02 -21.29 -13.18
C GLY A 164 -1.24 -20.02 -14.00
N LEU A 165 -1.14 -20.12 -15.33
CA LEU A 165 -1.40 -19.00 -16.22
C LEU A 165 -2.86 -18.55 -16.14
N LEU A 166 -3.80 -19.50 -16.07
CA LEU A 166 -5.22 -19.21 -15.88
C LEU A 166 -5.48 -18.54 -14.51
N ALA A 167 -4.83 -19.02 -13.45
CA ALA A 167 -4.92 -18.45 -12.12
C ALA A 167 -4.44 -16.98 -12.10
N ILE A 168 -3.34 -16.68 -12.79
CA ILE A 168 -2.83 -15.29 -12.94
C ILE A 168 -3.84 -14.43 -13.72
N ALA A 169 -4.41 -14.95 -14.81
CA ALA A 169 -5.41 -14.23 -15.61
C ALA A 169 -6.66 -13.87 -14.79
N ILE A 170 -7.05 -14.69 -13.83
CA ILE A 170 -8.16 -14.42 -12.88
C ILE A 170 -7.71 -13.50 -11.74
N PHE A 171 -6.48 -13.67 -11.25
CA PHE A 171 -5.93 -12.92 -10.13
C PHE A 171 -5.83 -11.42 -10.42
N ILE A 172 -5.33 -11.06 -11.61
CA ILE A 172 -5.12 -9.65 -12.00
C ILE A 172 -6.41 -8.80 -11.89
N PRO A 173 -7.53 -9.15 -12.56
CA PRO A 173 -8.75 -8.35 -12.46
C PRO A 173 -9.33 -8.34 -11.04
N LEU A 174 -9.21 -9.44 -10.29
CA LEU A 174 -9.71 -9.52 -8.93
C LEU A 174 -8.93 -8.59 -7.98
N VAL A 175 -7.60 -8.59 -8.08
CA VAL A 175 -6.74 -7.65 -7.35
C VAL A 175 -7.01 -6.22 -7.76
N PHE A 176 -7.24 -5.96 -9.04
CA PHE A 176 -7.58 -4.63 -9.51
C PHE A 176 -8.88 -4.10 -8.87
N ILE A 177 -9.93 -4.92 -8.83
CA ILE A 177 -11.21 -4.57 -8.18
C ILE A 177 -11.01 -4.33 -6.68
N LEU A 178 -10.27 -5.21 -6.00
CA LEU A 178 -9.96 -5.06 -4.57
C LEU A 178 -9.13 -3.80 -4.30
N ALA A 179 -8.15 -3.49 -5.14
CA ALA A 179 -7.32 -2.30 -5.01
C ALA A 179 -8.15 -1.02 -5.15
N LEU A 180 -9.04 -0.95 -6.15
CA LEU A 180 -9.98 0.16 -6.29
C LEU A 180 -10.90 0.27 -5.06
N THR A 181 -11.46 -0.85 -4.61
CA THR A 181 -12.34 -0.87 -3.43
C THR A 181 -11.61 -0.36 -2.19
N ASN A 182 -10.35 -0.75 -1.99
CA ASN A 182 -9.55 -0.29 -0.87
C ASN A 182 -9.32 1.23 -0.93
N ILE A 183 -8.96 1.76 -2.11
CA ILE A 183 -8.78 3.21 -2.31
C ILE A 183 -10.06 3.98 -1.96
N PHE A 184 -11.23 3.55 -2.47
CA PHE A 184 -12.49 4.25 -2.21
C PHE A 184 -12.97 4.10 -0.76
N ALA A 185 -12.79 2.93 -0.15
CA ALA A 185 -13.16 2.68 1.23
C ALA A 185 -12.37 3.54 2.21
N GLU A 186 -11.08 3.78 1.95
CA GLU A 186 -10.26 4.69 2.74
C GLU A 186 -10.78 6.13 2.70
N PHE A 187 -11.16 6.64 1.52
CA PHE A 187 -11.75 7.98 1.42
C PHE A 187 -13.07 8.08 2.20
N TYR A 188 -13.92 7.05 2.12
CA TYR A 188 -15.19 7.00 2.85
C TYR A 188 -15.03 6.98 4.38
N ILE A 189 -14.00 6.31 4.89
CA ILE A 189 -13.74 6.27 6.34
C ILE A 189 -13.22 7.61 6.87
N ILE A 190 -12.55 8.41 6.03
CA ILE A 190 -11.83 9.61 6.45
C ILE A 190 -12.63 10.91 6.24
N LEU A 191 -13.49 10.97 5.21
CA LEU A 191 -14.33 12.14 4.92
C LEU A 191 -15.54 12.25 5.87
#